data_AF-A0A7C7YYT3-F1
#
_entry.id   AF-A0A7C7YYT3-F1
#
_cell.length_a   1.000
_cell.length_b   1.000
_cell.length_c   1.000
_cell.angle_alpha   90.00
_cell.angle_beta   90.00
_cell.angle_gamma   90.00
#
_symmetry.space_group_name_H-M   'P 1'
#
loop_
_entity.id
_entity.type
_entity.pdbx_description
1 polymer ?
#
loop_
_entity_poly.entity_id
_entity_poly.type
_entity_poly.pdbx_seq_one_letter_code
_entity_poly.pdbx_strand_id
1 'polypeptide(L)' 'MALDPSLEPAQGEPANSADEVFYTAAPLPPRTRLDKFNVDHLIHESAAGYTYSANDGLLIIQEYFPQQIAVRDL' A
#
# COMPACT_ATOMS: atom_id res chain seq x y z
N MET A 1 1.84 -0.42 -57.64
CA MET A 1 1.50 0.40 -56.46
C MET A 1 0.26 -0.20 -55.84
N ALA A 2 0.41 -0.93 -54.74
CA ALA A 2 -0.69 -1.51 -53.98
C ALA A 2 -0.60 -0.94 -52.55
N LEU A 3 -1.68 -0.33 -52.08
CA LEU A 3 -1.84 0.09 -50.69
C LEU A 3 -2.86 -0.88 -50.09
N ASP A 4 -2.41 -1.73 -49.16
CA ASP A 4 -3.28 -2.57 -48.33
C ASP A 4 -3.82 -1.73 -47.16
N PRO A 5 -5.15 -1.53 -47.03
CA PRO A 5 -5.72 -0.81 -45.91
C PRO A 5 -6.45 -1.79 -44.99
N SER A 6 -5.75 -2.40 -44.03
CA SER A 6 -6.39 -2.85 -42.80
C SER A 6 -5.35 -3.19 -41.74
N LEU A 7 -4.89 -2.17 -41.01
CA LEU A 7 -4.35 -2.38 -39.67
C LEU A 7 -5.56 -2.45 -38.73
N GLU A 8 -6.20 -3.62 -38.63
CA GLU A 8 -7.09 -3.88 -37.52
C GLU A 8 -6.23 -3.87 -36.24
N PRO A 9 -6.54 -3.04 -35.24
CA PRO A 9 -5.89 -3.17 -33.95
C PRO A 9 -6.24 -4.56 -33.42
N ALA A 10 -5.23 -5.40 -33.20
CA ALA A 10 -5.40 -6.70 -32.57
C ALA A 10 -6.30 -6.51 -31.35
N GLN A 11 -7.44 -7.20 -31.35
CA GLN A 11 -8.36 -7.22 -30.21
C GLN A 11 -7.53 -7.46 -28.97
N GLY A 12 -7.48 -6.44 -28.10
CA GLY A 12 -6.67 -6.47 -26.90
C GLY A 12 -6.91 -7.78 -26.17
N GLU A 13 -5.84 -8.55 -25.99
CA GLU A 13 -5.83 -9.62 -25.01
C GLU A 13 -6.47 -9.04 -23.73
N PRO A 14 -7.43 -9.73 -23.11
CA PRO A 14 -8.00 -9.24 -21.87
C PRO A 14 -6.83 -9.01 -20.94
N ALA A 15 -6.65 -7.75 -20.51
CA ALA A 15 -5.66 -7.38 -19.53
C ALA A 15 -5.82 -8.39 -18.40
N ASN A 16 -4.78 -9.22 -18.24
CA ASN A 16 -4.72 -10.28 -17.26
C ASN A 16 -5.31 -9.70 -15.98
N SER A 17 -6.48 -10.21 -15.58
CA SER A 17 -7.18 -9.76 -14.39
C SER A 17 -6.29 -10.19 -13.23
N ALA A 18 -5.27 -9.38 -12.95
CA ALA A 18 -4.51 -9.46 -11.74
C ALA A 18 -5.58 -9.33 -10.65
N ASP A 19 -5.86 -10.45 -9.98
CA ASP A 19 -6.63 -10.46 -8.75
C ASP A 19 -6.19 -9.22 -7.96
N GLU A 20 -7.12 -8.31 -7.75
CA GLU A 20 -6.86 -7.06 -7.06
C GLU A 20 -6.53 -7.45 -5.61
N VAL A 21 -5.25 -7.65 -5.31
CA VAL A 21 -4.79 -8.04 -3.98
C VAL A 21 -4.99 -6.83 -3.08
N PHE A 22 -6.10 -6.83 -2.36
CA PHE A 22 -6.37 -5.85 -1.31
C PHE A 22 -5.38 -6.07 -0.16
N TYR A 23 -4.29 -5.32 -0.15
CA TYR A 23 -3.39 -5.26 0.99
C TYR A 23 -4.10 -4.57 2.14
N THR A 24 -4.52 -5.36 3.13
CA THR A 24 -5.07 -4.83 4.38
C THR A 24 -3.92 -4.66 5.36
N ALA A 25 -3.65 -3.43 5.80
CA ALA A 25 -2.60 -3.17 6.78
C ALA A 25 -2.98 -3.77 8.14
N ALA A 26 -2.02 -4.42 8.81
CA ALA A 26 -2.20 -5.00 10.14
C ALA A 26 -1.10 -4.50 11.08
N PRO A 27 -1.38 -4.32 12.39
CA PRO A 27 -0.37 -3.85 13.32
C PRO A 27 0.84 -4.76 13.39
N LEU A 28 2.02 -4.17 13.62
CA LEU A 28 3.23 -4.93 13.89
C LEU A 28 3.10 -5.71 15.20
N PRO A 29 3.53 -6.98 15.23
CA PRO A 29 3.60 -7.74 16.47
C PRO A 29 4.50 -7.08 17.53
N PRO A 30 4.24 -7.30 18.83
CA PRO A 30 5.18 -6.95 19.89
C PRO A 30 6.56 -7.54 19.63
N ARG A 31 7.62 -6.77 19.94
CA ARG A 31 9.03 -7.11 19.72
C ARG A 31 9.46 -7.17 18.26
N THR A 32 8.66 -6.66 17.33
CA THR A 32 9.13 -6.42 15.96
C THR A 32 10.30 -5.44 15.97
N ARG A 33 11.36 -5.77 15.22
CA ARG A 33 12.55 -4.94 15.09
C ARG A 33 12.52 -4.17 13.79
N LEU A 34 12.58 -2.84 13.90
CA LEU A 34 12.68 -1.89 12.80
C LEU A 34 14.07 -1.24 12.88
N ASP A 35 15.06 -1.83 12.24
CA ASP A 35 16.47 -1.40 12.32
C ASP A 35 16.98 -1.33 13.79
N LYS A 36 17.18 -0.12 14.32
CA LYS A 36 17.61 0.16 15.70
C LYS A 36 16.45 0.31 16.70
N PHE A 37 15.20 0.23 16.23
CA PHE A 37 14.02 0.37 17.07
C PHE A 37 13.37 -0.99 17.33
N ASN A 38 12.96 -1.23 18.57
CA ASN A 38 12.18 -2.39 18.96
C ASN A 38 10.78 -1.93 19.35
N VAL A 39 9.76 -2.46 18.67
CA VAL A 39 8.35 -2.20 18.99
C VAL A 39 8.01 -2.91 20.30
N ASP A 40 7.42 -2.20 21.25
CA ASP A 40 6.95 -2.80 22.51
C ASP A 40 5.52 -3.28 22.33
N HIS A 41 4.61 -2.36 22.01
CA HIS A 41 3.19 -2.65 21.76
C HIS A 41 2.51 -1.49 21.01
N LEU A 42 1.38 -1.81 20.37
CA LEU A 42 0.46 -0.84 19.78
C LEU A 42 -0.19 0.00 20.87
N ILE A 43 -0.18 1.33 20.71
CA ILE A 43 -0.83 2.28 21.62
C ILE A 43 -2.02 3.00 20.98
N HIS A 44 -2.07 3.08 19.65
CA HIS A 44 -3.20 3.67 18.93
C HIS A 44 -3.38 3.06 17.54
N GLU A 45 -4.64 2.87 17.15
CA GLU A 45 -5.06 2.40 15.84
C GLU A 45 -6.08 3.36 15.24
N SER A 46 -5.88 3.72 13.98
CA SER A 46 -6.76 4.59 13.22
C SER A 46 -6.77 4.21 11.75
N ALA A 47 -7.75 4.74 11.00
CA ALA A 47 -7.78 4.59 9.54
C ALA A 47 -6.57 5.23 8.82
N ALA A 48 -5.85 6.14 9.49
CA ALA A 48 -4.68 6.82 8.95
C ALA A 48 -3.36 6.12 9.28
N GLY A 49 -3.37 5.06 10.09
CA GLY A 49 -2.17 4.36 10.51
C GLY A 49 -2.17 3.89 11.97
N TYR A 50 -1.05 3.31 12.36
CA TYR A 50 -0.78 2.76 13.68
C TYR A 50 0.26 3.60 14.44
N THR A 51 0.15 3.64 15.76
CA THR A 51 1.15 4.23 16.65
C THR A 51 1.60 3.23 17.68
N TYR A 52 2.91 3.10 17.86
CA TYR A 52 3.53 2.13 18.74
C TYR A 52 4.41 2.82 19.78
N SER A 53 4.44 2.23 20.98
CA SER A 53 5.51 2.46 21.94
C SER A 53 6.72 1.62 21.54
N ALA A 54 7.93 2.15 21.72
CA ALA A 54 9.17 1.49 21.33
C ALA A 54 10.33 1.77 22.30
N ASN A 55 11.30 0.87 22.27
CA ASN A 55 12.52 0.91 23.08
C ASN A 55 12.22 1.11 24.57
N ASP A 56 11.44 0.20 25.15
CA ASP A 56 11.03 0.22 26.56
C ASP A 56 10.25 1.49 26.94
N GLY A 57 9.41 1.98 26.03
CA GLY A 57 8.58 3.17 26.24
C GLY A 57 9.29 4.51 26.09
N LEU A 58 10.56 4.52 25.66
CA LEU A 58 11.34 5.74 25.50
C LEU A 58 11.05 6.49 24.19
N LEU A 59 10.43 5.82 23.21
CA LEU A 59 10.14 6.37 21.90
C LEU A 59 8.73 6.02 21.42
N ILE A 60 8.27 6.82 20.44
CA ILE A 60 7.05 6.58 19.69
C ILE A 60 7.40 6.35 18.22
N ILE A 61 6.82 5.30 17.63
CA ILE A 61 6.87 5.02 16.19
C ILE A 61 5.48 5.24 15.61
N GLN A 62 5.38 5.99 14.52
CA GLN A 62 4.13 6.20 13.81
C GLN A 62 4.24 5.65 12.39
N GLU A 63 3.37 4.71 12.07
CA GLU A 63 3.16 4.19 10.73
C GLU A 63 2.04 4.98 10.07
N TYR A 64 2.25 5.43 8.82
CA TYR A 64 1.30 6.28 8.11
C TYR A 64 0.74 5.56 6.88
N PHE A 65 -0.58 5.52 6.75
CA PHE A 65 -1.25 5.00 5.57
C PHE A 65 -1.59 6.14 4.62
N PRO A 66 -1.07 6.11 3.37
CA PRO A 66 -1.45 7.12 2.40
C PRO A 66 -2.95 7.05 2.17
N GLN A 67 -3.64 8.19 2.33
CA GLN A 67 -5.03 8.30 1.90
C GLN A 67 -5.07 8.08 0.38
N GLN A 68 -5.95 7.20 -0.09
CA GLN A 68 -6.19 7.09 -1.53
C GLN A 68 -6.86 8.37 -2.00
N ILE A 69 -6.10 9.24 -2.68
CA ILE A 69 -6.63 10.48 -3.26
C ILE A 69 -6.81 10.22 -4.76
N ALA A 70 -8.05 10.17 -5.20
CA ALA A 70 -8.38 10.20 -6.63
C ALA A 70 -8.57 11.68 -7.04
N VAL A 71 -7.66 12.19 -7.85
CA VAL A 71 -7.80 13.50 -8.50
C VAL A 71 -8.49 13.28 -9.85
N ARG A 72 -9.58 13.99 -10.11
CA ARG A 72 -10.23 14.04 -11.43
C ARG A 72 -10.23 15.50 -11.89
N ASP A 73 -9.83 15.73 -13.13
CA ASP A 73 -10.10 17.01 -13.79
C ASP A 73 -11.61 17.20 -13.97
N LEU A 74 -12.06 18.46 -13.90
CA LEU A 74 -13.46 18.87 -14.12
C LEU A 74 -13.75 19.06 -15.62
#